data_AF-A0A375CFC5-F1
#
_entry.id   AF-A0A375CFC5-F1
#
_cell.length_a   1.000
_cell.length_b   1.000
_cell.length_c   1.000
_cell.angle_alpha   90.00
_cell.angle_beta   90.00
_cell.angle_gamma   90.00
#
_symmetry.space_group_name_H-M   'P 1'
#
loop_
_entity.id
_entity.type
_entity.pdbx_description
1 polymer ?
#
loop_
_entity_poly.entity_id
_entity_poly.type
_entity_poly.pdbx_seq_one_letter_code
_entity_poly.pdbx_strand_id
1 'polypeptide(L)' 'MVHAHGEDPADLVAQAAAPLQRPVAPQDCEQAVALLGGMAAMVARLRDALAQAEGQHGH' A
#
# COMPACT_ATOMS: atom_id res chain seq x y z
N MET A 1 2.86 -36.86 -16.85
CA MET A 1 4.21 -36.46 -17.32
C MET A 1 4.45 -35.07 -16.78
N VAL A 2 5.37 -34.93 -15.83
CA VAL A 2 5.70 -33.63 -15.21
C VAL A 2 6.65 -32.91 -16.17
N HIS A 3 6.16 -31.92 -16.91
CA HIS A 3 7.04 -31.00 -17.62
C HIS A 3 7.69 -30.07 -16.60
N ALA A 4 8.81 -30.52 -16.03
CA ALA A 4 9.81 -29.64 -15.44
C ALA A 4 10.50 -28.94 -16.62
N HIS A 5 9.84 -27.94 -17.19
CA HIS A 5 10.50 -27.04 -18.14
C HIS A 5 11.28 -26.04 -17.30
N GLY A 6 12.59 -25.93 -17.56
CA GLY A 6 13.39 -24.87 -17.00
C GLY A 6 12.77 -23.55 -17.42
N GLU A 7 12.01 -22.94 -16.51
CA GLU A 7 11.54 -21.58 -16.68
C GLU A 7 12.78 -20.70 -16.77
N ASP A 8 13.04 -20.21 -17.97
CA ASP A 8 14.13 -19.28 -18.21
C ASP A 8 13.91 -18.08 -17.26
N PRO A 9 14.91 -17.70 -16.46
CA PRO A 9 14.75 -16.62 -15.50
C PRO A 9 14.35 -15.31 -16.17
N ALA A 10 14.70 -15.09 -17.45
CA ALA A 10 14.23 -13.94 -18.20
C ALA A 10 12.74 -14.02 -18.53
N ASP A 11 12.19 -15.21 -18.75
CA ASP A 11 10.76 -15.43 -19.02
C ASP A 11 9.93 -15.27 -17.74
N LEU A 12 10.46 -15.69 -16.58
CA LEU A 12 9.88 -15.37 -15.26
C LEU A 12 9.89 -13.87 -14.99
N VAL A 13 11.00 -13.19 -15.28
CA VAL A 13 11.11 -11.73 -15.12
C VAL A 13 10.19 -11.00 -16.09
N ALA A 14 10.06 -11.44 -17.33
CA ALA A 14 9.14 -10.87 -18.31
C ALA A 14 7.68 -11.05 -17.88
N GLN A 15 7.31 -12.22 -17.38
CA GLN A 15 5.97 -12.50 -16.85
C GLN A 15 5.66 -11.65 -15.59
N ALA A 16 6.63 -11.49 -14.68
CA ALA A 16 6.48 -10.63 -13.51
C ALA A 16 6.44 -9.14 -13.86
N ALA A 17 7.17 -8.73 -14.90
CA ALA A 17 7.18 -7.34 -15.38
C ALA A 17 5.96 -6.98 -16.23
N ALA A 18 5.32 -7.94 -16.90
CA ALA A 18 4.13 -7.71 -17.73
C ALA A 18 3.00 -6.92 -17.03
N PRO A 19 2.59 -7.25 -15.78
CA PRO A 19 1.60 -6.45 -15.06
C PRO A 19 2.14 -5.09 -14.59
N LEU A 20 3.46 -4.95 -14.40
CA LEU A 20 4.11 -3.71 -13.97
C LEU A 20 4.35 -2.73 -15.15
N GLN A 21 4.37 -3.24 -16.38
CA GLN A 21 4.44 -2.43 -17.61
C GLN A 21 3.12 -1.73 -17.94
N ARG A 22 2.04 -2.04 -17.21
CA ARG A 22 0.76 -1.35 -17.40
C ARG A 22 0.85 0.03 -16.75
N PRO A 23 0.62 1.11 -17.50
CA PRO A 23 0.65 2.45 -16.93
C PRO A 23 -0.40 2.55 -15.81
N VAL A 24 0.04 3.05 -14.66
CA VAL A 24 -0.86 3.36 -13.54
C VAL A 24 -1.83 4.42 -14.02
N ALA A 25 -3.13 4.14 -13.92
CA ALA A 25 -4.11 5.12 -14.35
C ALA A 25 -4.06 6.31 -13.39
N PRO A 26 -4.22 7.56 -13.86
CA PRO A 26 -4.28 8.73 -12.99
C PRO A 26 -5.30 8.58 -11.85
N GLN A 27 -6.38 7.86 -12.12
CA GLN A 27 -7.46 7.53 -11.17
C GLN A 27 -6.96 6.67 -9.99
N ASP A 28 -6.06 5.72 -10.24
CA ASP A 28 -5.47 4.88 -9.19
C ASP A 28 -4.59 5.73 -8.27
N CYS A 29 -3.87 6.71 -8.82
CA CYS A 29 -3.08 7.67 -8.04
C CYS A 29 -3.97 8.57 -7.17
N GLU A 30 -5.07 9.09 -7.70
CA GLU A 30 -6.01 9.91 -6.92
C GLU A 30 -6.67 9.10 -5.79
N GLN A 31 -7.05 7.85 -6.07
CA GLN A 31 -7.60 6.95 -5.05
C GLN A 31 -6.57 6.62 -3.96
N ALA A 32 -5.31 6.38 -4.33
CA ALA A 32 -4.23 6.17 -3.38
C ALA A 32 -3.98 7.41 -2.50
N VAL A 33 -4.01 8.60 -3.07
CA VAL A 33 -3.87 9.87 -2.32
C VAL A 33 -5.04 10.05 -1.35
N ALA A 34 -6.28 9.79 -1.78
CA ALA A 34 -7.45 9.87 -0.92
C ALA A 34 -7.36 8.88 0.26
N LEU A 35 -6.92 7.64 -0.02
CA LEU A 35 -6.69 6.62 1.01
C LEU A 35 -5.62 7.05 2.01
N LEU A 36 -4.48 7.57 1.53
CA LEU A 36 -3.40 8.09 2.37
C LEU A 36 -3.87 9.26 3.24
N GLY A 37 -4.68 10.17 2.68
CA GLY A 37 -5.30 11.28 3.42
C GLY A 37 -6.22 10.78 4.54
N GLY A 38 -7.05 9.77 4.25
CA GLY A 38 -7.92 9.15 5.26
C GLY A 38 -7.15 8.49 6.40
N MET A 39 -6.07 7.77 6.08
CA MET A 39 -5.20 7.16 7.09
C MET A 39 -4.50 8.21 7.95
N ALA A 40 -3.99 9.28 7.35
CA ALA A 40 -3.37 10.39 8.09
C ALA A 40 -4.36 11.06 9.06
N ALA A 41 -5.59 11.29 8.62
CA ALA A 41 -6.64 11.83 9.48
C ALA A 41 -6.98 10.90 10.65
N MET A 42 -7.05 9.59 10.41
CA MET A 42 -7.28 8.61 11.47
C MET A 42 -6.15 8.61 12.51
N VAL A 43 -4.89 8.63 12.06
CA VAL A 43 -3.73 8.72 12.95
C VAL A 43 -3.73 10.01 13.76
N ALA A 44 -4.08 11.14 13.15
CA ALA A 44 -4.19 12.42 13.85
C ALA A 44 -5.23 12.35 14.98
N ARG A 45 -6.40 11.74 14.73
CA ARG A 45 -7.44 11.56 15.75
C ARG A 45 -7.02 10.62 16.88
N LEU A 46 -6.29 9.55 16.56
CA LEU A 46 -5.76 8.64 17.58
C LEU A 46 -4.71 9.33 18.46
N ARG A 47 -3.83 10.14 17.86
CA ARG A 47 -2.84 10.93 18.61
C ARG A 47 -3.50 11.95 19.53
N ASP A 48 -4.54 12.62 19.04
CA ASP A 48 -5.30 13.59 19.83
C ASP A 48 -6.03 12.91 21.00
N ALA A 49 -6.71 11.78 20.75
CA ALA A 49 -7.34 10.98 21.79
C ALA A 49 -6.34 10.49 22.85
N LEU A 50 -5.13 10.10 22.42
CA LEU A 50 -4.06 9.71 23.34
C LEU A 50 -3.59 10.87 24.21
N ALA A 51 -3.32 12.03 23.61
CA ALA A 51 -2.92 13.23 24.36
C ALA A 51 -3.99 13.68 25.36
N GLN A 52 -5.27 13.57 24.99
CA GLN A 52 -6.39 13.81 25.89
C GLN A 52 -6.44 12.79 27.03
N ALA A 53 -6.18 11.51 26.77
CA ALA A 53 -6.15 10.48 27.79
C ALA A 53 -4.98 10.68 28.78
N GLU A 54 -3.80 11.10 28.29
CA GLU A 54 -2.64 11.40 29.13
C GLU A 54 -2.87 12.64 30.01
N GLY A 55 -3.49 13.69 29.48
CA GLY A 55 -3.83 14.90 30.25
C GLY A 55 -4.86 14.67 31.36
N GLN A 56 -5.71 13.64 31.24
CA GLN A 56 -6.74 13.29 32.22
C GLN A 56 -6.20 12.44 33.39
N HIS A 57 -5.07 11.75 33.24
CA HIS A 57 -4.47 10.93 34.31
C HIS A 57 -3.49 11.72 35.21
N GLY A 58 -3.26 13.01 34.92
CA GLY A 58 -2.36 13.88 35.67
C GLY A 58 -3.06 14.84 36.66
N HIS A 59 -4.36 14.69 36.90
CA HIS A 59 -5.14 15.47 37.87
C HIS A 59 -5.62 14.56 39.01
#